data_AF-A0A960E2N6-F1
#
_entry.id   AF-A0A960E2N6-F1
#
_cell.length_a   1.000
_cell.length_b   1.000
_cell.length_c   1.000
_cell.angle_alpha   90.00
_cell.angle_beta   90.00
_cell.angle_gamma   90.00
#
_symmetry.space_group_name_H-M   'P 1'
#
loop_
_entity.id
_entity.type
_entity.pdbx_description
1 polymer ?
#
loop_
_entity_poly.entity_id
_entity_poly.type
_entity_poly.pdbx_seq_one_letter_code
_entity_poly.pdbx_strand_id
1 'polypeptide(L)'
;VIKASADAIWASPESADDVLGEPEVLGVQYLGPDAVTIRVHGKTRPGAQWRVGRLLRARIADDLRAADIPLPPATYVGPGAFGPR
;
A
#
# COMPACT_ATOMS: atom_id res chain seq x y z
N VAL A 1 -1.01 3.36 -11.34
CA VAL A 1 -0.46 4.12 -10.18
C VAL A 1 0.08 3.18 -9.11
N ILE A 2 -0.76 2.44 -8.38
CA ILE A 2 -0.33 1.63 -7.21
C ILE A 2 0.84 0.68 -7.49
N LYS A 3 0.82 -0.11 -8.57
CA LYS A 3 1.94 -1.02 -8.92
C LYS A 3 3.23 -0.23 -9.17
N ALA A 4 3.15 0.85 -9.94
CA ALA A 4 4.31 1.70 -10.22
C ALA A 4 4.89 2.33 -8.94
N SER A 5 4.02 2.77 -8.01
CA SER A 5 4.45 3.29 -6.70
C SER A 5 5.17 2.21 -5.87
N ALA A 6 4.64 0.98 -5.88
CA ALA A 6 5.26 -0.14 -5.18
C ALA A 6 6.63 -0.51 -5.78
N ASP A 7 6.73 -0.55 -7.10
CA ASP A 7 7.98 -0.82 -7.82
C ASP A 7 9.02 0.27 -7.58
N ALA A 8 8.60 1.53 -7.55
CA ALA A 8 9.47 2.65 -7.25
C ALA A 8 10.06 2.57 -5.82
N ILE A 9 9.27 2.12 -4.85
CA ILE A 9 9.78 1.87 -3.49
C ILE A 9 10.71 0.66 -3.48
N TRP A 10 10.40 -0.40 -4.20
CA TRP A 10 11.29 -1.56 -4.29
C TRP A 10 12.64 -1.26 -4.94
N ALA A 11 12.68 -0.31 -5.88
CA ALA A 11 13.91 0.15 -6.52
C ALA A 11 14.61 1.31 -5.76
N SER A 12 13.97 1.88 -4.74
CA SER A 12 14.52 3.02 -4.00
C SER A 12 15.69 2.60 -3.11
N PRO A 13 16.78 3.39 -3.06
CA PRO A 13 17.88 3.18 -2.11
C PRO A 13 17.42 3.11 -0.65
N GLU A 14 16.31 3.77 -0.31
CA GLU A 14 15.78 3.77 1.05
C GLU A 14 15.28 2.39 1.50
N SER A 15 14.89 1.51 0.59
CA SER A 15 14.30 0.20 0.90
C SER A 15 14.97 -0.97 0.21
N ALA A 16 15.91 -0.74 -0.71
CA ALA A 16 16.63 -1.78 -1.44
C ALA A 16 17.28 -2.83 -0.51
N ASP A 17 17.82 -2.39 0.63
CA ASP A 17 18.44 -3.29 1.63
C ASP A 17 17.44 -4.02 2.53
N ASP A 18 16.16 -3.71 2.43
CA ASP A 18 15.11 -4.26 3.29
C ASP A 18 14.11 -5.13 2.52
N VAL A 19 14.03 -4.99 1.20
CA VAL A 19 13.07 -5.70 0.36
C VAL A 19 13.66 -6.96 -0.27
N LEU A 20 12.80 -7.91 -0.60
CA LEU A 20 13.14 -9.18 -1.24
C LEU A 20 12.16 -9.44 -2.40
N GLY A 21 12.68 -9.90 -3.54
CA GLY A 21 11.87 -10.15 -4.73
C GLY A 21 11.18 -8.88 -5.24
N GLU A 22 9.98 -9.04 -5.81
CA GLU A 22 9.18 -7.93 -6.33
C GLU A 22 7.88 -7.76 -5.53
N PRO A 23 7.32 -6.53 -5.49
CA PRO A 23 6.03 -6.32 -4.89
C PRO A 23 4.92 -6.72 -5.87
N GLU A 24 3.89 -7.36 -5.34
CA GLU A 24 2.75 -7.86 -6.09
C GLU A 24 1.49 -7.10 -5.67
N VAL A 25 0.77 -6.56 -6.66
CA VAL A 25 -0.57 -5.99 -6.42
C VAL A 25 -1.58 -7.10 -6.69
N LEU A 26 -2.18 -7.62 -5.62
CA LEU A 26 -3.16 -8.70 -5.69
C LEU A 26 -4.50 -8.23 -6.28
N GLY A 27 -4.71 -6.92 -6.36
CA GLY A 27 -5.89 -6.31 -6.96
C GLY A 27 -6.94 -5.88 -5.94
N VAL A 28 -8.18 -5.73 -6.42
CA VAL A 28 -9.32 -5.26 -5.64
C VAL A 28 -9.82 -6.38 -4.72
N GLN A 29 -9.79 -6.14 -3.41
CA GLN A 29 -10.33 -7.05 -2.40
C GLN A 29 -11.76 -6.68 -1.98
N TYR A 30 -12.13 -5.40 -2.14
CA TYR A 30 -13.46 -4.91 -1.83
C TYR A 30 -13.78 -3.68 -2.66
N LEU A 31 -15.02 -3.60 -3.14
CA LEU A 31 -15.59 -2.47 -3.85
C LEU A 31 -16.85 -2.04 -3.10
N GLY A 32 -16.78 -0.91 -2.40
CA GLY A 32 -17.90 -0.31 -1.67
C GLY A 32 -18.40 0.97 -2.32
N PRO A 33 -19.49 1.54 -1.80
CA PRO A 33 -20.05 2.78 -2.33
C PRO A 33 -19.10 3.97 -2.20
N ASP A 34 -18.32 4.02 -1.12
CA ASP A 34 -17.47 5.16 -0.78
C ASP A 34 -15.97 4.92 -1.02
N ALA A 35 -15.54 3.65 -1.12
CA ALA A 35 -14.12 3.34 -1.32
C ALA A 35 -13.87 1.95 -1.90
N VAL A 36 -12.65 1.79 -2.43
CA VAL A 36 -12.11 0.53 -2.93
C VAL A 36 -10.93 0.10 -2.06
N THR A 37 -10.91 -1.16 -1.63
CA THR A 37 -9.75 -1.75 -0.95
C THR A 37 -8.93 -2.52 -1.96
N ILE A 38 -7.67 -2.11 -2.14
CA ILE A 38 -6.69 -2.81 -2.98
C ILE A 38 -5.61 -3.40 -2.08
N ARG A 39 -5.21 -4.65 -2.35
CA ARG A 39 -4.16 -5.32 -1.58
C ARG A 39 -2.86 -5.37 -2.35
N VAL A 40 -1.79 -5.00 -1.65
CA VAL A 40 -0.40 -5.09 -2.13
C VAL A 40 0.36 -6.00 -1.17
N HIS A 41 1.15 -6.91 -1.72
CA HIS A 41 2.00 -7.83 -1.00
C HIS A 41 3.44 -7.63 -1.43
N GLY A 42 4.38 -7.80 -0.50
CA GLY A 42 5.80 -7.73 -0.79
C GLY A 42 6.57 -8.43 0.31
N LYS A 43 7.70 -9.05 -0.05
CA LYS A 43 8.58 -9.72 0.90
C LYS A 43 9.66 -8.76 1.37
N THR A 44 9.98 -8.81 2.65
CA THR A 44 11.02 -7.99 3.27
C THR A 44 11.92 -8.84 4.15
N ARG A 45 13.08 -8.30 4.51
CA ARG A 45 13.93 -8.89 5.55
C ARG A 45 13.18 -8.89 6.89
N PRO A 46 13.46 -9.87 7.77
CA PRO A 46 12.88 -9.90 9.11
C PRO A 46 13.13 -8.59 9.87
N GLY A 47 12.08 -8.01 10.45
CA GLY A 47 12.16 -6.75 11.20
C GLY A 47 11.94 -5.50 10.35
N ALA A 48 12.10 -5.57 9.02
CA ALA A 48 11.94 -4.42 8.14
C ALA A 48 10.49 -4.17 7.68
N GLN A 49 9.57 -5.11 7.93
CA GLN A 49 8.19 -5.07 7.40
C GLN A 49 7.43 -3.79 7.77
N TRP A 50 7.61 -3.26 8.98
CA TRP A 50 6.93 -2.03 9.41
C TRP A 50 7.55 -0.79 8.79
N ARG A 51 8.87 -0.78 8.59
CA ARG A 51 9.58 0.33 7.95
C ARG A 51 9.19 0.41 6.47
N VAL A 52 9.38 -0.67 5.73
CA VAL A 52 9.01 -0.76 4.30
C VAL A 52 7.51 -0.51 4.12
N GLY A 53 6.67 -1.09 4.97
CA GLY A 53 5.23 -0.89 4.91
C GLY A 53 4.80 0.58 5.10
N ARG A 54 5.53 1.37 5.89
CA ARG A 54 5.26 2.80 6.05
C ARG A 54 5.69 3.59 4.81
N LEU A 55 6.89 3.34 4.29
CA LEU A 55 7.39 3.97 3.06
C LEU A 55 6.44 3.69 1.88
N LEU A 56 6.01 2.44 1.73
CA LEU A 56 5.06 2.02 0.71
C LEU A 56 3.74 2.79 0.80
N ARG A 57 3.15 2.88 2.00
CA ARG A 57 1.88 3.60 2.20
C ARG A 57 2.00 5.10 1.93
N ALA A 58 3.09 5.72 2.39
CA ALA A 58 3.35 7.14 2.16
C ALA A 58 3.45 7.44 0.66
N ARG A 59 4.29 6.68 -0.05
CA ARG A 59 4.48 6.85 -1.49
C ARG A 59 3.20 6.60 -2.30
N ILE A 60 2.46 5.54 -1.98
CA ILE A 60 1.16 5.28 -2.63
C ILE A 60 0.20 6.45 -2.39
N ALA A 61 0.10 6.96 -1.16
CA ALA A 61 -0.77 8.09 -0.87
C ALA A 61 -0.37 9.35 -1.65
N ASP A 62 0.93 9.65 -1.74
CA ASP A 62 1.43 10.81 -2.48
C ASP A 62 1.19 10.69 -3.99
N ASP A 63 1.49 9.53 -4.57
CA ASP A 63 1.28 9.28 -6.00
C ASP A 63 -0.22 9.26 -6.38
N LEU A 64 -1.10 8.75 -5.50
CA LEU A 64 -2.54 8.81 -5.71
C LEU A 64 -3.05 10.25 -5.69
N ARG A 65 -2.58 11.09 -4.74
CA ARG A 65 -2.92 12.52 -4.72
C ARG A 65 -2.41 13.24 -5.97
N ALA A 66 -1.19 12.95 -6.41
CA ALA A 66 -0.62 13.54 -7.63
C ALA A 66 -1.39 13.14 -8.90
N ALA A 67 -2.04 11.97 -8.89
CA ALA A 67 -2.90 11.50 -9.97
C ALA A 67 -4.37 11.95 -9.86
N ASP A 68 -4.70 12.88 -8.94
CA ASP A 68 -6.07 13.32 -8.66
C ASP A 68 -7.02 12.18 -8.27
N ILE A 69 -6.49 11.13 -7.63
CA ILE A 69 -7.29 10.02 -7.12
C ILE A 69 -7.62 10.33 -5.64
N PRO A 70 -8.88 10.61 -5.30
CA PRO A 70 -9.25 10.96 -3.94
C PRO A 70 -9.05 9.77 -3.00
N LEU A 71 -8.42 10.05 -1.86
CA LEU A 71 -8.34 9.08 -0.78
C LEU A 71 -9.65 9.11 0.03
N PRO A 72 -10.07 7.97 0.59
CA PRO A 72 -11.27 7.93 1.43
C PRO A 72 -11.14 8.91 2.61
N PRO A 73 -12.26 9.48 3.09
CA PRO A 73 -12.24 10.40 4.21
C PRO A 73 -11.72 9.71 5.47
N ALA A 74 -11.17 10.49 6.42
CA ALA A 74 -10.64 9.95 7.68
C ALA A 74 -11.72 9.23 8.53
N THR A 75 -12.99 9.51 8.27
CA THR A 75 -14.16 8.85 8.89
C THR A 75 -14.55 7.53 8.21
N TYR A 76 -13.93 7.18 7.07
CA TYR A 76 -14.24 5.95 6.36
C TYR A 76 -13.84 4.73 7.19
N VAL A 77 -14.81 3.84 7.41
CA VAL A 77 -14.61 2.55 8.07
C VAL A 77 -14.57 1.49 6.99
N GLY A 78 -13.37 0.96 6.75
CA GLY A 78 -13.17 -0.11 5.78
C GLY A 78 -13.71 -1.47 6.24
N PRO A 79 -13.89 -2.42 5.31
CA PRO A 79 -14.22 -3.80 5.64
C PRO A 79 -13.18 -4.40 6.57
N GLY A 80 -13.61 -5.00 7.68
CA GLY A 80 -12.71 -5.63 8.66
C GLY A 80 -12.05 -4.66 9.65
N ALA A 81 -12.37 -3.35 9.61
CA ALA A 81 -11.98 -2.41 10.68
C ALA A 81 -12.61 -2.79 12.04
N PHE A 82 -13.73 -3.51 12.01
CA PHE A 82 -14.37 -4.14 13.16
C PHE A 82 -14.52 -5.65 12.89
N GLY A 83 -13.47 -6.44 13.10
CA GLY A 83 -13.54 -7.90 13.13
C GLY A 83 -13.73 -8.44 14.57
N PRO A 84 -14.38 -9.60 14.79
CA PRO A 84 -14.45 -10.19 16.12
C PRO A 84 -13.05 -10.60 16.59
N ARG A 85 -12.79 -10.42 17.89
CA ARG A 85 -11.53 -10.83 18.55
C ARG A 85 -11.40 -12.35 18.59
#